data_AF-A0A2H9P9F5-F1
#
_entry.id   AF-A0A2H9P9F5-F1
#
_cell.length_a   1.000
_cell.length_b   1.000
_cell.length_c   1.000
_cell.angle_alpha   90.00
_cell.angle_beta   90.00
_cell.angle_gamma   90.00
#
_symmetry.space_group_name_H-M   'P 1'
#
loop_
_entity.id
_entity.type
_entity.pdbx_description
1 polymer ?
#
loop_
_entity_poly.entity_id
_entity_poly.type
_entity_poly.pdbx_seq_one_letter_code
_entity_poly.pdbx_strand_id
1 'polypeptide(L)'
;MTFAERIQSAFEHHETDKVPVHHISVSSRVASYFLGREVCVGGGIQQWREAKARWEGEDAHAEFLEKSAQDATDVAEAFEMDIVRPFYWMESRKPAKKIDEYTFFYGDPEGEYEIKRLDPITELYYTVENKTLQKQVECLAVMAIYGL
;
A
#
# COMPACT_ATOMS: atom_id res chain seq x y z
N MET A 1 14.38 28.23 6.78
CA MET A 1 12.92 28.09 6.85
C MET A 1 12.60 26.74 7.48
N THR A 2 11.59 26.61 8.33
CA THR A 2 11.12 25.30 8.81
C THR A 2 10.37 24.56 7.71
N PHE A 3 10.15 23.25 7.87
CA PHE A 3 9.36 22.46 6.91
C PHE A 3 7.95 23.05 6.70
N ALA A 4 7.27 23.40 7.80
CA ALA A 4 5.93 23.99 7.76
C ALA A 4 5.91 25.37 7.09
N GLU A 5 6.88 26.23 7.41
CA GLU A 5 7.03 27.53 6.75
C GLU A 5 7.27 27.39 5.25
N ARG A 6 8.05 26.38 4.83
CA ARG A 6 8.34 26.11 3.42
C ARG A 6 7.09 25.69 2.65
N ILE A 7 6.28 24.80 3.23
CA ILE A 7 5.00 24.41 2.66
C ILE A 7 4.05 25.59 2.56
N GLN A 8 3.90 26.36 3.63
CA GLN A 8 3.02 27.52 3.63
C GLN A 8 3.44 28.55 2.57
N SER A 9 4.73 28.87 2.50
CA SER A 9 5.29 29.81 1.51
C SER A 9 5.05 29.32 0.07
N ALA A 10 5.19 28.02 -0.17
CA ALA A 10 4.92 27.44 -1.48
C ALA A 10 3.44 27.56 -1.89
N PHE A 11 2.50 27.32 -0.97
CA PHE A 11 1.07 27.52 -1.22
C PHE A 11 0.70 28.99 -1.45
N GLU A 12 1.41 29.91 -0.80
CA GLU A 12 1.23 31.36 -0.96
C GLU A 12 1.98 31.96 -2.17
N HIS A 13 2.70 31.12 -2.93
CA HIS A 13 3.56 31.53 -4.04
C HIS A 13 4.67 32.51 -3.63
N HIS A 14 5.15 32.41 -2.40
CA HIS A 14 6.32 33.11 -1.90
C HIS A 14 7.62 32.34 -2.21
N GLU A 15 8.76 33.03 -2.22
CA GLU A 15 10.07 32.39 -2.35
C GLU A 15 10.35 31.44 -1.17
N THR A 16 11.04 30.34 -1.45
CA THR A 16 11.43 29.31 -0.47
C THR A 16 12.95 29.10 -0.48
N ASP A 17 13.50 28.61 0.63
CA ASP A 17 14.94 28.31 0.74
C ASP A 17 15.37 27.08 -0.09
N LYS A 18 14.43 26.16 -0.35
CA LYS A 18 14.49 25.10 -1.36
C LYS A 18 13.09 24.72 -1.81
N VAL A 19 12.97 24.02 -2.93
CA VAL A 19 11.69 23.43 -3.37
C VAL A 19 11.21 22.45 -2.29
N PRO A 20 9.97 22.56 -1.78
CA PRO A 20 9.45 21.59 -0.84
C PRO A 20 9.32 20.21 -1.46
N VAL A 21 9.73 19.18 -0.72
CA VAL A 21 9.77 17.79 -1.20
C VAL A 21 8.79 16.92 -0.42
N HIS A 22 8.03 16.11 -1.16
CA HIS A 22 7.19 15.07 -0.61
C HIS A 22 7.25 13.82 -1.48
N HIS A 23 7.49 12.67 -0.86
CA HIS A 23 7.39 11.39 -1.55
C HIS A 23 5.99 10.80 -1.36
N ILE A 24 5.23 10.74 -2.46
CA ILE A 24 3.92 10.08 -2.47
C ILE A 24 4.08 8.61 -2.10
N SER A 25 5.15 7.95 -2.54
CA SER A 25 5.46 6.56 -2.18
C SER A 25 6.97 6.35 -2.10
N VAL A 26 7.37 5.33 -1.34
CA VAL A 26 8.76 4.91 -1.13
C VAL A 26 8.82 3.38 -1.14
N SER A 27 9.91 2.80 -1.64
CA SER A 27 10.14 1.35 -1.49
C SER A 27 10.45 1.03 -0.03
N SER A 28 9.76 0.02 0.53
CA SER A 28 9.99 -0.42 1.91
C SER A 28 11.42 -0.94 2.07
N ARG A 29 11.92 -1.70 1.09
CA ARG A 29 13.31 -2.17 1.06
C ARG A 29 14.33 -1.02 1.10
N VAL A 30 14.14 0.03 0.29
CA VAL A 30 15.07 1.17 0.26
C VAL A 30 15.03 1.95 1.57
N ALA A 31 13.83 2.24 2.08
CA ALA A 31 13.67 2.92 3.36
C ALA A 31 14.27 2.10 4.52
N SER A 32 14.10 0.77 4.49
CA SER A 32 14.63 -0.13 5.51
C SER A 32 16.15 -0.20 5.48
N TYR A 33 16.74 -0.20 4.28
CA TYR A 33 18.18 -0.11 4.10
C TYR A 33 18.74 1.19 4.69
N PHE A 34 18.08 2.33 4.42
CA PHE A 34 18.53 3.63 4.91
C PHE A 34 18.43 3.75 6.43
N LEU A 35 17.35 3.24 7.03
CA LEU A 35 17.09 3.32 8.47
C LEU A 35 17.73 2.17 9.27
N GLY A 36 18.36 1.19 8.61
CA GLY A 36 19.05 0.07 9.26
C GLY A 36 18.13 -0.92 9.99
N ARG A 37 16.81 -0.84 9.76
CA ARG A 37 15.78 -1.71 10.34
C ARG A 37 14.62 -1.90 9.37
N GLU A 38 13.80 -2.93 9.56
CA GLU A 38 12.59 -3.08 8.75
C GLU A 38 11.57 -1.95 9.02
N VAL A 39 11.10 -1.32 7.94
CA VAL A 39 10.09 -0.24 7.99
C VAL A 39 8.85 -0.54 7.15
N CYS A 40 7.69 -0.21 7.71
CA CYS A 40 6.36 -0.42 7.18
C CYS A 40 5.89 0.80 6.37
N VAL A 41 6.42 0.92 5.16
CA VAL A 41 6.07 1.98 4.19
C VAL A 41 5.88 1.41 2.78
N GLY A 42 5.41 2.22 1.84
CA GLY A 42 5.21 1.81 0.44
C GLY A 42 3.80 1.28 0.14
N GLY A 43 3.50 1.05 -1.13
CA GLY A 43 2.14 0.70 -1.57
C GLY A 43 1.79 -0.79 -1.43
N GLY A 44 2.30 -1.61 -2.35
CA GLY A 44 1.93 -3.04 -2.45
C GLY A 44 2.20 -3.83 -1.17
N ILE A 45 3.43 -3.73 -0.65
CA ILE A 45 3.83 -4.45 0.56
C ILE A 45 3.03 -4.05 1.80
N GLN A 46 2.59 -2.79 1.92
CA GLN A 46 1.73 -2.36 3.05
C GLN A 46 0.35 -3.00 2.97
N GLN A 47 -0.24 -3.14 1.78
CA GLN A 47 -1.49 -3.89 1.64
C GLN A 47 -1.33 -5.35 2.10
N TRP A 48 -0.21 -6.01 1.76
CA TRP A 48 0.04 -7.38 2.22
C TRP A 48 0.30 -7.44 3.73
N ARG A 49 1.10 -6.53 4.29
CA ARG A 49 1.38 -6.48 5.73
C ARG A 49 0.11 -6.24 6.53
N GLU A 50 -0.77 -5.36 6.07
CA GLU A 50 -2.07 -5.14 6.72
C GLU A 50 -2.97 -6.37 6.61
N ALA A 51 -3.04 -7.01 5.43
CA ALA A 51 -3.81 -8.23 5.26
C ALA A 51 -3.34 -9.34 6.21
N LYS A 52 -2.02 -9.50 6.35
CA LYS A 52 -1.39 -10.43 7.29
C LYS A 52 -1.73 -10.07 8.74
N ALA A 53 -1.57 -8.81 9.14
CA ALA A 53 -1.87 -8.36 10.48
C ALA A 53 -3.36 -8.58 10.84
N ARG A 54 -4.28 -8.25 9.92
CA ARG A 54 -5.72 -8.52 10.08
C ARG A 54 -6.06 -10.01 10.18
N TRP A 55 -5.30 -10.86 9.50
CA TRP A 55 -5.43 -12.31 9.60
C TRP A 55 -4.94 -12.82 10.97
N GLU A 56 -3.86 -12.25 11.49
CA GLU A 56 -3.24 -12.61 12.77
C GLU A 56 -4.06 -12.16 13.99
N GLY A 57 -4.82 -11.07 13.89
CA GLY A 57 -5.77 -10.65 14.93
C GLY A 57 -5.87 -9.14 15.07
N GLU A 58 -6.73 -8.70 16.00
CA GLU A 58 -6.93 -7.27 16.26
C GLU A 58 -5.68 -6.62 16.88
N ASP A 59 -5.02 -7.30 17.81
CA ASP A 59 -3.79 -6.81 18.44
C ASP A 59 -2.65 -6.65 17.42
N ALA A 60 -2.46 -7.65 16.55
CA ALA A 60 -1.46 -7.59 15.49
C ALA A 60 -1.76 -6.46 14.49
N HIS A 61 -3.04 -6.22 14.18
CA HIS A 61 -3.45 -5.11 13.32
C HIS A 61 -3.20 -3.75 13.98
N ALA A 62 -3.48 -3.62 15.28
CA ALA A 62 -3.20 -2.40 16.04
C ALA A 62 -1.69 -2.08 16.08
N GLU A 63 -0.86 -3.07 16.39
CA GLU A 63 0.60 -2.93 16.39
C GLU A 63 1.12 -2.52 15.00
N PHE A 64 0.60 -3.14 13.94
CA PHE A 64 0.98 -2.80 12.58
C PHE A 64 0.63 -1.35 12.21
N LEU A 65 -0.53 -0.85 12.63
CA LEU A 65 -0.95 0.53 12.37
C LEU A 65 -0.06 1.53 13.10
N GLU A 66 0.24 1.29 14.38
CA GLU A 66 1.14 2.13 15.17
C GLU A 66 2.55 2.15 14.57
N LYS A 67 3.10 0.97 14.26
CA LYS A 67 4.41 0.84 13.61
C LYS A 67 4.44 1.55 12.25
N SER A 68 3.40 1.40 11.42
CA SER A 68 3.35 2.04 10.10
C SER A 68 3.31 3.57 10.19
N ALA A 69 2.58 4.12 11.17
CA ALA A 69 2.53 5.56 11.40
C ALA A 69 3.88 6.12 11.89
N GLN A 70 4.55 5.42 12.80
CA GLN A 70 5.89 5.81 13.24
C GLN A 70 6.91 5.71 12.11
N ASP A 71 6.91 4.61 11.36
CA ASP A 71 7.82 4.40 10.24
C ASP A 71 7.64 5.45 9.13
N ALA A 72 6.42 5.90 8.89
CA ALA A 72 6.15 7.01 7.97
C ALA A 72 6.80 8.33 8.41
N THR A 73 6.82 8.59 9.72
CA THR A 73 7.45 9.78 10.31
C THR A 73 8.97 9.67 10.24
N ASP A 74 9.53 8.54 10.66
CA ASP A 74 10.97 8.28 10.63
C ASP A 74 11.53 8.40 9.20
N VAL A 75 10.80 7.91 8.20
CA VAL A 75 11.18 8.05 6.79
C VAL A 75 11.11 9.50 6.32
N ALA A 76 10.09 10.26 6.73
CA ALA A 76 9.98 11.67 6.37
C ALA A 76 11.15 12.48 6.95
N GLU A 77 11.53 12.23 8.20
CA GLU A 77 12.70 12.85 8.82
C GLU A 77 14.00 12.45 8.14
N ALA A 78 14.20 11.15 7.91
CA ALA A 78 15.39 10.59 7.31
C ALA A 78 15.67 11.13 5.89
N PHE A 79 14.61 11.39 5.12
CA PHE A 79 14.71 11.92 3.75
C PHE A 79 14.52 13.44 3.69
N GLU A 80 14.45 14.12 4.84
CA GLU A 80 14.22 15.56 4.95
C GLU A 80 12.98 16.04 4.17
N MET A 81 11.90 15.26 4.20
CA MET A 81 10.64 15.60 3.57
C MET A 81 9.94 16.73 4.30
N ASP A 82 9.26 17.59 3.55
CA ASP A 82 8.49 18.70 4.08
C ASP A 82 7.08 18.31 4.51
N ILE A 83 6.56 17.21 3.99
CA ILE A 83 5.23 16.67 4.29
C ILE A 83 5.37 15.19 4.65
N VAL A 84 4.87 14.83 5.83
CA VAL A 84 4.73 13.44 6.26
C VAL A 84 3.51 12.81 5.58
N ARG A 85 3.67 11.62 4.99
CA ARG A 85 2.56 10.76 4.57
C ARG A 85 2.26 9.72 5.65
N PRO A 86 1.35 9.97 6.61
CA PRO A 86 1.17 9.05 7.74
C PRO A 86 0.57 7.69 7.34
N PHE A 87 -0.15 7.62 6.21
CA PHE A 87 -0.82 6.41 5.75
C PHE A 87 -0.54 6.12 4.28
N TYR A 88 -0.17 4.88 4.00
CA TYR A 88 0.09 4.38 2.65
C TYR A 88 -1.15 3.75 2.03
N TRP A 89 -1.01 3.10 0.87
CA TRP A 89 -2.14 2.38 0.28
C TRP A 89 -2.35 1.09 1.07
N MET A 90 -3.49 1.03 1.76
CA MET A 90 -3.86 0.03 2.75
C MET A 90 -4.85 -1.00 2.17
N GLU A 91 -4.94 -2.18 2.79
CA GLU A 91 -5.94 -3.22 2.50
C GLU A 91 -6.91 -3.30 3.67
N SER A 92 -8.03 -2.59 3.55
CA SER A 92 -9.03 -2.47 4.62
C SER A 92 -9.82 -3.76 4.84
N ARG A 93 -9.82 -4.69 3.88
CA ARG A 93 -10.57 -5.95 3.98
C ARG A 93 -9.78 -6.97 4.79
N LYS A 94 -10.46 -7.68 5.69
CA LYS A 94 -9.91 -8.88 6.33
C LYS A 94 -9.93 -10.04 5.32
N PRO A 95 -8.82 -10.77 5.11
CA PRO A 95 -8.83 -11.99 4.32
C PRO A 95 -9.84 -13.01 4.88
N ALA A 96 -10.61 -13.65 3.99
CA ALA A 96 -11.50 -14.73 4.38
C ALA A 96 -10.74 -16.06 4.56
N LYS A 97 -9.62 -16.23 3.85
CA LYS A 97 -8.76 -17.40 3.99
C LYS A 97 -7.32 -17.08 3.60
N LYS A 98 -6.35 -17.61 4.36
CA LYS A 98 -4.94 -17.72 3.95
C LYS A 98 -4.75 -18.96 3.09
N ILE A 99 -4.34 -18.79 1.83
CA ILE A 99 -4.10 -19.91 0.91
C ILE A 99 -2.70 -20.48 1.14
N ASP A 100 -1.70 -19.60 1.19
CA ASP A 100 -0.30 -19.93 1.48
C ASP A 100 0.38 -18.74 2.19
N GLU A 101 1.71 -18.74 2.29
CA GLU A 101 2.48 -17.67 2.96
C GLU A 101 2.22 -16.27 2.36
N TYR A 102 2.09 -16.18 1.04
CA TYR A 102 2.03 -14.94 0.29
C TYR A 102 0.67 -14.68 -0.38
N THR A 103 -0.27 -15.62 -0.27
CA THR A 103 -1.54 -15.58 -0.99
C THR A 103 -2.73 -15.58 -0.02
N PHE A 104 -3.60 -14.59 -0.19
CA PHE A 104 -4.86 -14.48 0.54
C PHE A 104 -6.06 -14.49 -0.41
N PHE A 105 -7.15 -15.06 0.09
CA PHE A 105 -8.46 -15.08 -0.53
C PHE A 105 -9.38 -14.10 0.18
N TYR A 106 -10.13 -13.32 -0.59
CA TYR A 106 -11.11 -12.34 -0.12
C TYR A 106 -12.47 -12.61 -0.74
N GLY A 107 -13.53 -12.38 0.03
CA GLY A 107 -14.91 -12.56 -0.43
C GLY A 107 -15.45 -13.96 -0.19
N ASP A 108 -16.31 -14.42 -1.09
CA ASP A 108 -17.06 -15.67 -0.99
C ASP A 108 -16.71 -16.61 -2.16
N PRO A 109 -16.26 -17.86 -1.91
CA PRO A 109 -15.95 -18.81 -2.99
C PRO A 109 -17.13 -19.09 -3.91
N GLU A 110 -18.37 -19.07 -3.41
CA GLU A 110 -19.58 -19.26 -4.21
C GLU A 110 -20.09 -17.94 -4.81
N GLY A 111 -19.80 -16.82 -4.14
CA GLY A 111 -20.13 -15.45 -4.52
C GLY A 111 -19.02 -14.74 -5.31
N GLU A 112 -18.87 -13.44 -5.09
CA GLU A 112 -17.77 -12.65 -5.65
C GLU A 112 -16.51 -12.82 -4.78
N TYR A 113 -15.37 -13.09 -5.43
CA TYR A 113 -14.11 -13.27 -4.74
C TYR A 113 -12.93 -12.64 -5.49
N GLU A 114 -11.87 -12.44 -4.72
CA GLU A 114 -10.57 -11.99 -5.20
C GLU A 114 -9.45 -12.77 -4.51
N ILE A 115 -8.47 -13.23 -5.28
CA ILE A 115 -7.23 -13.81 -4.78
C ILE A 115 -6.11 -12.82 -5.06
N LYS A 116 -5.39 -12.42 -4.01
CA LYS A 116 -4.23 -11.53 -4.11
C LYS A 116 -2.98 -12.27 -3.65
N ARG A 117 -1.85 -12.01 -4.31
CA ARG A 117 -0.55 -12.60 -4.02
C ARG A 117 0.51 -11.51 -3.88
N LEU A 118 1.38 -11.67 -2.89
CA LEU A 118 2.62 -10.89 -2.77
C LEU A 118 3.70 -11.53 -3.65
N ASP A 119 4.35 -10.70 -4.45
CA ASP A 119 5.68 -10.99 -4.98
C ASP A 119 6.74 -10.35 -4.06
N PRO A 120 7.52 -11.14 -3.30
CA PRO A 120 8.48 -10.62 -2.34
C PRO A 120 9.68 -9.94 -3.00
N ILE A 121 9.93 -10.19 -4.29
CA ILE A 121 11.05 -9.57 -5.02
C ILE A 121 10.69 -8.13 -5.40
N THR A 122 9.45 -7.91 -5.83
CA THR A 122 8.98 -6.60 -6.33
C THR A 122 8.23 -5.78 -5.29
N GLU A 123 7.92 -6.35 -4.12
CA GLU A 123 7.09 -5.72 -3.07
C GLU A 123 5.66 -5.42 -3.54
N LEU A 124 5.20 -6.07 -4.62
CA LEU A 124 3.87 -5.88 -5.19
C LEU A 124 2.89 -6.89 -4.64
N TYR A 125 1.73 -6.39 -4.22
CA TYR A 125 0.60 -7.21 -3.80
C TYR A 125 -0.56 -7.00 -4.77
N TYR A 126 -0.80 -7.98 -5.63
CA TYR A 126 -1.69 -7.82 -6.78
C TYR A 126 -2.68 -8.98 -6.90
N THR A 127 -3.77 -8.69 -7.60
CA THR A 127 -4.83 -9.65 -7.87
C THR A 127 -4.36 -10.65 -8.93
N VAL A 128 -4.36 -11.93 -8.57
CA VAL A 128 -4.04 -13.04 -9.47
C VAL A 128 -5.30 -13.69 -10.05
N GLU A 129 -6.42 -13.56 -9.35
CA GLU A 129 -7.72 -14.08 -9.78
C GLU A 129 -8.85 -13.23 -9.20
N ASN A 130 -9.88 -12.97 -10.01
CA ASN A 130 -11.05 -12.20 -9.59
C ASN A 130 -12.26 -12.61 -10.44
N LYS A 131 -13.32 -13.09 -9.78
CA LYS A 131 -14.51 -13.62 -10.45
C LYS A 131 -15.28 -12.55 -11.23
N THR A 132 -15.31 -11.31 -10.73
CA THR A 132 -15.98 -10.19 -11.41
C THR A 132 -15.27 -9.84 -12.71
N LEU A 133 -13.93 -9.76 -12.68
CA LEU A 133 -13.11 -9.49 -13.87
C LEU A 133 -13.18 -10.64 -14.87
N GLN A 134 -13.23 -11.89 -14.40
CA GLN A 134 -13.39 -13.05 -15.27
C GLN A 134 -14.72 -13.00 -16.05
N LYS A 135 -15.84 -12.67 -15.39
CA LYS A 135 -17.14 -12.47 -16.07
C LYS A 135 -17.08 -11.37 -17.13
N GLN A 136 -16.37 -10.26 -16.86
CA GLN A 136 -16.23 -9.16 -17.82
C GLN A 136 -15.41 -9.58 -19.04
N VAL A 137 -14.30 -10.30 -18.83
CA VAL A 137 -13.47 -10.83 -19.93
C VAL A 137 -14.24 -11.85 -20.76
N GLU A 138 -15.00 -12.74 -20.13
CA GLU A 138 -15.87 -13.70 -20.81
C GLU A 138 -16.96 -12.99 -21.62
N CYS A 139 -17.63 -11.99 -21.05
CA CYS A 139 -18.66 -11.21 -21.74
C CYS A 139 -18.08 -10.47 -22.95
N LEU A 140 -16.90 -9.84 -22.81
CA LEU A 140 -16.17 -9.19 -23.91
C LEU A 140 -15.75 -10.20 -24.99
N ALA A 141 -15.30 -11.40 -24.60
CA ALA A 141 -14.94 -12.46 -25.54
C ALA A 141 -16.17 -12.96 -26.32
N VAL A 142 -17.32 -13.11 -25.67
CA VAL A 142 -18.60 -13.44 -26.33
C VAL A 142 -18.99 -12.32 -27.31
N MET A 143 -18.95 -11.06 -26.89
CA MET A 143 -19.24 -9.93 -27.80
C MET A 143 -18.29 -9.90 -29.01
N ALA A 144 -16.99 -10.17 -28.80
CA ALA A 144 -16.01 -10.24 -29.89
C ALA A 144 -16.22 -11.42 -30.86
N ILE A 145 -16.67 -12.58 -30.36
CA ILE A 145 -16.97 -13.76 -31.18
C ILE A 145 -18.26 -13.57 -31.98
N TYR A 146 -19.28 -12.95 -31.38
CA TYR A 146 -20.61 -12.80 -31.98
C TYR A 146 -20.85 -11.44 -32.66
N GLY A 147 -19.89 -10.52 -32.62
CA GLY A 147 -19.97 -9.21 -33.28
C GLY A 147 -21.05 -8.29 -32.71
N LEU A 148 -21.29 -8.38 -31.40
CA LEU A 148 -22.22 -7.50 -30.65
C LEU A 148 -21.51 -6.30 -30.04
#